data_AF-A0A8B3EDK3-F1
#
_entry.id   AF-A0A8B3EDK3-F1
#
_cell.length_a   1.000
_cell.length_b   1.000
_cell.length_c   1.000
_cell.angle_alpha   90.00
_cell.angle_beta   90.00
_cell.angle_gamma   90.00
#
_symmetry.space_group_name_H-M   'P 1'
#
loop_
_entity.id
_entity.type
_entity.pdbx_description
1 polymer ?
#
loop_
_entity_poly.entity_id
_entity_poly.type
_entity_poly.pdbx_seq_one_letter_code
_entity_poly.pdbx_strand_id
1 'polypeptide(L)'
;MNKDKYVFSQLVTFLDEFKFLRIVKKYEGNKYIKSYTCWNQLLTMMFGQLSNRESLRDLIVSLEAHTGKLYHLGIGKSVTRSNLSKANEQRDYRIFQEYAT
;
A
#
# COMPACT_ATOMS: atom_id res chain seq x y z
N MET A 1 -15.56 -17.71 11.49
CA MET A 1 -14.21 -17.19 11.82
C MET A 1 -13.31 -17.51 10.64
N ASN A 2 -12.79 -16.49 9.96
CA ASN A 2 -12.15 -16.62 8.65
C ASN A 2 -10.83 -17.40 8.77
N LYS A 3 -10.88 -18.70 8.49
CA LYS A 3 -9.70 -19.55 8.39
C LYS A 3 -8.96 -19.17 7.10
N ASP A 4 -7.64 -19.05 7.18
CA ASP A 4 -6.68 -18.98 6.06
C ASP A 4 -6.22 -17.61 5.54
N LYS A 5 -6.93 -16.49 5.78
CA LYS A 5 -6.46 -15.14 5.36
C LYS A 5 -6.38 -14.14 6.51
N TYR A 6 -5.33 -13.32 6.53
CA TYR A 6 -5.23 -12.19 7.47
C TYR A 6 -6.40 -11.22 7.30
N VAL A 7 -6.86 -10.62 8.41
CA VAL A 7 -7.97 -9.66 8.41
C VAL A 7 -7.71 -8.52 7.43
N PHE A 8 -6.48 -7.98 7.41
CA PHE A 8 -6.10 -6.95 6.45
C PHE A 8 -6.28 -7.40 4.99
N SER A 9 -5.84 -8.62 4.64
CA SER A 9 -6.02 -9.15 3.29
C SER A 9 -7.48 -9.29 2.90
N GLN A 10 -8.38 -9.54 3.86
CA GLN A 10 -9.82 -9.56 3.62
C GLN A 10 -10.35 -8.14 3.39
N LEU A 11 -9.90 -7.16 4.17
CA LEU A 11 -10.26 -5.75 3.95
C LEU A 11 -9.84 -5.27 2.56
N VAL A 12 -8.66 -5.68 2.09
CA VAL A 12 -8.19 -5.36 0.73
C VAL A 12 -9.12 -5.91 -0.36
N THR A 13 -9.82 -7.03 -0.13
CA THR A 13 -10.76 -7.57 -1.15
C THR A 13 -11.98 -6.69 -1.40
N PHE A 14 -12.28 -5.74 -0.51
CA PHE A 14 -13.34 -4.75 -0.74
C PHE A 14 -12.87 -3.57 -1.60
N LEU A 15 -11.57 -3.46 -1.88
CA LEU A 15 -11.01 -2.42 -2.74
C LEU A 15 -11.09 -2.87 -4.21
N ASP A 16 -11.64 -2.02 -5.07
CA ASP A 16 -11.60 -2.22 -6.52
C ASP A 16 -10.19 -1.89 -7.07
N GLU A 17 -9.34 -2.92 -7.16
CA GLU A 17 -7.99 -2.80 -7.71
C GLU A 17 -8.02 -2.37 -9.18
N PHE A 18 -8.99 -2.80 -9.98
CA PHE A 18 -9.08 -2.44 -11.40
C PHE A 18 -9.39 -0.96 -11.59
N LYS A 19 -10.33 -0.39 -10.82
CA LYS A 19 -10.59 1.06 -10.78
C LYS A 19 -9.31 1.80 -10.42
N PHE A 20 -8.61 1.37 -9.37
CA PHE A 20 -7.38 2.02 -8.94
C PHE A 20 -6.29 1.99 -10.02
N LEU A 21 -6.05 0.84 -10.64
CA LEU A 21 -5.02 0.70 -11.69
C LEU A 21 -5.34 1.54 -12.93
N ARG A 22 -6.62 1.74 -13.27
CA ARG A 22 -7.02 2.67 -14.35
C ARG A 22 -6.66 4.12 -14.00
N ILE A 23 -6.91 4.54 -12.76
CA ILE A 23 -6.55 5.88 -12.27
C ILE A 23 -5.02 6.04 -12.26
N VAL A 24 -4.28 5.06 -11.74
CA VAL A 24 -2.80 5.08 -11.77
C VAL A 24 -2.28 5.25 -13.19
N LYS A 25 -2.89 4.58 -14.18
CA LYS A 25 -2.53 4.71 -15.59
C LYS A 25 -2.81 6.13 -16.12
N LYS A 26 -3.96 6.72 -15.77
CA LYS A 26 -4.34 8.11 -16.15
C LYS A 26 -3.32 9.15 -15.68
N TYR A 27 -2.76 8.98 -14.48
CA TYR A 27 -1.76 9.90 -13.91
C TYR A 27 -0.31 9.45 -14.12
N GLU A 28 -0.07 8.39 -14.89
CA GLU A 28 1.26 7.78 -15.07
C GLU A 28 1.97 7.46 -13.72
N GLY A 29 1.24 7.15 -12.65
CA GLY A 29 1.79 7.06 -11.29
C GLY A 29 2.82 5.94 -11.06
N ASN A 30 2.87 4.97 -11.97
CA ASN A 30 3.86 3.88 -11.98
C ASN A 30 4.92 4.06 -13.08
N LYS A 31 5.04 5.23 -13.72
CA LYS A 31 6.07 5.47 -14.73
C LYS A 31 7.46 5.25 -14.15
N TYR A 32 8.27 4.42 -14.81
CA TYR A 32 9.61 4.00 -14.37
C TYR A 32 9.67 3.20 -13.05
N ILE A 33 8.52 2.84 -12.46
CA ILE A 33 8.48 2.06 -11.22
C ILE A 33 8.63 0.57 -11.54
N LYS A 34 9.72 -0.04 -11.05
CA LYS A 34 10.01 -1.48 -11.21
C LYS A 34 9.42 -2.35 -10.09
N SER A 35 9.33 -1.79 -8.88
CA SER A 35 8.84 -2.46 -7.68
C SER A 35 8.20 -1.43 -6.75
N TYR A 36 7.40 -1.91 -5.79
CA TYR A 36 6.66 -1.06 -4.85
C TYR A 36 5.72 -0.09 -5.58
N THR A 37 4.68 -0.57 -6.25
CA THR A 37 3.76 0.22 -7.09
C THR A 37 2.89 1.19 -6.26
N CYS A 38 2.08 2.04 -6.93
CA CYS A 38 1.04 2.85 -6.28
C CYS A 38 0.06 1.98 -5.46
N TRP A 39 -0.21 0.76 -5.93
CA TRP A 39 -1.06 -0.19 -5.19
C TRP A 39 -0.40 -0.61 -3.88
N ASN A 40 0.89 -0.97 -3.92
CA ASN A 40 1.64 -1.34 -2.71
C ASN A 40 1.69 -0.18 -1.71
N GLN A 41 1.83 1.06 -2.18
CA GLN A 41 1.79 2.24 -1.33
C GLN A 41 0.39 2.46 -0.73
N LEU A 42 -0.69 2.32 -1.51
CA LEU A 42 -2.05 2.39 -0.98
C LEU A 42 -2.22 1.41 0.19
N LEU A 43 -1.85 0.15 -0.02
CA LEU A 43 -1.96 -0.88 1.01
C LEU A 43 -1.07 -0.60 2.23
N THR A 44 0.14 -0.10 2.00
CA THR A 44 1.06 0.31 3.10
C THR A 44 0.44 1.42 3.94
N MET A 45 -0.13 2.44 3.30
CA MET A 45 -0.75 3.57 3.99
C MET A 45 -2.02 3.15 4.72
N MET A 46 -2.88 2.34 4.09
CA MET A 46 -4.08 1.77 4.73
C MET A 46 -3.73 0.92 5.95
N PHE A 47 -2.68 0.10 5.86
CA PHE A 47 -2.20 -0.67 7.01
C PHE A 47 -1.79 0.25 8.16
N GLY A 48 -1.06 1.33 7.87
CA GLY A 48 -0.68 2.33 8.88
C GLY A 48 -1.88 2.96 9.58
N GLN A 49 -2.90 3.38 8.81
CA GLN A 49 -4.13 3.97 9.37
C GLN A 49 -4.88 2.96 10.24
N LEU A 50 -5.10 1.74 9.75
CA LEU A 50 -5.86 0.70 10.47
C LEU A 50 -5.14 0.15 11.70
N SER A 51 -3.81 0.20 11.72
CA SER A 51 -3.00 -0.24 12.87
C SER A 51 -2.58 0.92 13.79
N ASN A 52 -3.15 2.11 13.58
CA ASN A 52 -2.91 3.33 14.35
C ASN A 52 -1.42 3.68 14.46
N ARG A 53 -0.68 3.63 13.33
CA ARG A 53 0.74 4.03 13.26
C ARG A 53 0.84 5.53 13.06
N GLU A 54 1.51 6.21 13.99
CA GLU A 54 1.55 7.68 14.03
C GLU A 54 2.71 8.28 13.23
N SER A 55 3.66 7.45 12.79
CA SER A 55 4.81 7.91 12.00
C SER A 55 5.25 6.92 10.94
N LEU A 56 5.94 7.44 9.92
CA LEU A 56 6.59 6.62 8.91
C LEU A 56 7.56 5.60 9.53
N ARG A 57 8.28 5.97 10.59
CA ARG A 57 9.21 5.06 11.27
C ARG A 57 8.46 3.94 11.99
N ASP A 58 7.42 4.28 12.74
CA ASP A 58 6.59 3.31 13.47
C ASP A 58 5.92 2.32 12.51
N LEU A 59 5.38 2.81 11.39
CA LEU A 59 4.83 1.98 10.31
C LEU A 59 5.85 0.98 9.77
N ILE A 60 7.06 1.44 9.44
CA ILE A 60 8.12 0.57 8.90
C ILE A 60 8.54 -0.49 9.92
N VAL A 61 8.75 -0.12 11.19
CA VAL A 61 9.11 -1.08 12.25
C VAL A 61 8.02 -2.15 12.41
N SER A 62 6.75 -1.74 12.39
CA SER A 62 5.63 -2.68 12.45
C SER A 62 5.58 -3.63 11.26
N LEU A 63 5.86 -3.13 10.04
CA LEU A 63 5.89 -3.95 8.82
C LEU A 63 7.11 -4.89 8.78
N GLU A 64 8.27 -4.42 9.26
CA GLU A 64 9.51 -5.20 9.34
C GLU A 64 9.36 -6.41 10.27
N ALA A 65 8.73 -6.22 11.44
CA ALA A 65 8.39 -7.31 12.35
C ALA A 65 7.48 -8.38 11.72
N HIS A 66 6.78 -8.03 10.63
CA HIS A 66 5.85 -8.90 9.90
C HIS A 66 6.30 -9.17 8.45
N THR A 67 7.59 -9.01 8.15
CA THR A 67 8.16 -9.15 6.78
C THR A 67 7.77 -10.45 6.09
N GLY A 68 7.83 -11.58 6.79
CA GLY A 68 7.40 -12.89 6.27
C GLY A 68 5.92 -12.99 5.91
N LYS A 69 5.10 -12.03 6.33
CA LYS A 69 3.65 -11.98 6.10
C LYS A 69 3.24 -10.93 5.07
N LEU A 70 4.11 -9.99 4.70
CA LEU A 70 3.80 -8.87 3.79
C LEU A 70 3.22 -9.32 2.44
N TYR A 71 3.74 -10.42 1.89
CA TYR A 71 3.23 -11.00 0.66
C TYR A 71 1.76 -11.44 0.81
N HIS A 72 1.43 -12.11 1.92
CA HIS A 72 0.07 -12.54 2.22
C HIS A 72 -0.86 -11.38 2.57
N LEU A 73 -0.32 -10.23 2.99
CA LEU A 73 -1.06 -8.98 3.21
C LEU A 73 -1.33 -8.20 1.91
N GLY A 74 -0.78 -8.63 0.76
CA GLY A 74 -0.94 -7.95 -0.53
C GLY A 74 0.02 -6.76 -0.74
N ILE A 75 0.78 -6.36 0.28
CA ILE A 75 1.71 -5.22 0.24
C ILE A 75 2.94 -5.51 -0.65
N GLY A 76 3.26 -6.79 -0.85
CA GLY A 76 4.33 -7.26 -1.73
C GLY A 76 5.57 -7.76 -0.98
N LYS A 77 6.71 -7.80 -1.68
CA LYS A 77 7.94 -8.43 -1.17
C LYS A 77 8.63 -7.65 -0.04
N SER A 78 8.68 -6.33 -0.13
CA SER A 78 9.29 -5.48 0.90
C SER A 78 8.80 -4.04 0.83
N VAL A 79 8.73 -3.43 2.01
CA VAL A 79 8.56 -1.99 2.21
C VAL A 79 9.77 -1.51 2.98
N THR A 80 10.43 -0.46 2.49
CA THR A 80 11.56 0.16 3.17
C THR A 80 11.20 1.59 3.50
N ARG A 81 11.85 2.16 4.52
CA ARG A 81 11.65 3.58 4.84
C ARG A 81 11.92 4.48 3.63
N SER A 82 12.96 4.17 2.86
CA SER A 82 13.36 4.95 1.68
C SER A 82 12.35 4.85 0.54
N ASN A 83 11.81 3.66 0.24
CA ASN A 83 10.87 3.50 -0.86
C ASN A 83 9.52 4.15 -0.56
N LEU A 84 9.02 4.02 0.68
CA LEU A 84 7.78 4.64 1.11
C LEU A 84 7.91 6.16 1.16
N SER A 85 9.01 6.68 1.72
CA SER A 85 9.27 8.13 1.74
C SER A 85 9.31 8.72 0.34
N LYS A 86 10.05 8.09 -0.58
CA LYS A 86 10.16 8.54 -1.97
C LYS A 86 8.81 8.46 -2.69
N ALA A 87 8.04 7.39 -2.47
CA ALA A 87 6.71 7.25 -3.05
C ALA A 87 5.74 8.32 -2.55
N ASN A 88 5.77 8.65 -1.26
CA ASN A 88 4.94 9.71 -0.67
C ASN A 88 5.29 11.11 -1.21
N GLU A 89 6.57 11.36 -1.51
CA GLU A 89 7.02 12.65 -2.04
C GLU A 89 6.74 12.81 -3.54
N GLN A 90 6.95 11.75 -4.33
CA GLN A 90 7.01 11.86 -5.79
C GLN A 90 5.71 11.51 -6.51
N ARG A 91 4.79 10.76 -5.88
CA ARG A 91 3.57 10.31 -6.56
C ARG A 91 2.48 11.35 -6.46
N ASP A 92 1.78 11.52 -7.57
CA ASP A 92 0.65 12.42 -7.65
C ASP A 92 -0.46 11.99 -6.68
N TYR A 93 -0.70 12.82 -5.66
CA TYR A 93 -1.72 12.54 -4.64
C TYR A 93 -3.13 12.41 -5.23
N ARG A 94 -3.38 13.00 -6.41
CA ARG A 94 -4.68 12.94 -7.10
C ARG A 94 -5.09 11.51 -7.45
N ILE A 95 -4.13 10.60 -7.58
CA ILE A 95 -4.40 9.16 -7.78
C ILE A 95 -5.24 8.61 -6.62
N PHE A 96 -4.83 8.90 -5.38
CA PHE A 96 -5.49 8.41 -4.18
C PHE A 96 -6.79 9.17 -3.91
N GLN A 97 -6.79 10.48 -4.18
CA GLN A 97 -7.98 11.32 -4.05
C GLN A 97 -9.11 10.86 -5.00
N GLU A 98 -8.82 10.67 -6.29
CA GLU A 98 -9.82 10.23 -7.28
C GLU A 98 -10.33 8.81 -6.99
N TYR A 99 -9.52 7.96 -6.38
CA TYR A 99 -9.97 6.63 -5.99
C TYR A 99 -10.99 6.66 -4.85
N ALA A 100 -10.80 7.57 -3.89
CA ALA A 100 -11.66 7.73 -2.72
C ALA A 100 -13.02 8.38 -3.03
N THR A 101 -13.13 9.03 -4.19
CA THR A 101 -14.40 9.59 -4.73
C THR A 101 -15.12 8.61 -5.63
#